data_AF-A0A4Z1IZU6-F1
#
_entry.id   AF-A0A4Z1IZU6-F1
#
_cell.length_a   1.000
_cell.length_b   1.000
_cell.length_c   1.000
_cell.angle_alpha   90.00
_cell.angle_beta   90.00
_cell.angle_gamma   90.00
#
_symmetry.space_group_name_H-M   'P 1'
#
loop_
_entity.id
_entity.type
_entity.pdbx_description
1 polymer ?
#
loop_
_entity_poly.entity_id
_entity_poly.type
_entity_poly.pdbx_seq_one_letter_code
_entity_poly.pdbx_strand_id
1 'polypeptide(L)'
;MEKRYIIQQYCPELASFEEIYRDIHRNPELSLQEIRTAAIVVEFLESLGGYRAIKGIGIHGVVEILENGSGATVPLRADMDALRHLENTNLDDGKETPVMHACGHDASVINFSEA
;
A
#
# COMPACT_ATOMS: atom_id res chain seq x y z
N MET A 1 20.61 -17.71 11.33
CA MET A 1 20.50 -16.30 10.88
C MET A 1 19.71 -15.56 11.93
N GLU A 2 20.28 -14.52 12.55
CA GLU A 2 19.52 -13.73 13.53
C GLU A 2 18.41 -12.96 12.82
N LYS A 3 17.22 -12.88 13.42
CA LYS A 3 16.06 -12.16 12.82
C LYS A 3 16.36 -10.70 12.49
N ARG A 4 17.31 -10.08 13.21
CA ARG A 4 17.73 -8.68 12.98
C ARG A 4 18.54 -8.48 11.70
N TYR A 5 19.13 -9.53 11.15
CA TYR A 5 19.96 -9.46 9.95
C TYR A 5 19.17 -8.96 8.74
N ILE A 6 17.96 -9.50 8.51
CA ILE A 6 17.14 -9.12 7.34
C ILE A 6 16.81 -7.63 7.37
N ILE A 7 16.32 -7.11 8.50
CA ILE A 7 15.97 -5.69 8.65
C ILE A 7 17.19 -4.81 8.41
N GLN A 8 18.35 -5.16 8.96
CA GLN A 8 19.56 -4.35 8.80
C GLN A 8 20.11 -4.34 7.38
N GLN A 9 19.92 -5.43 6.63
CA GLN A 9 20.45 -5.53 5.27
C GLN A 9 19.50 -4.99 4.21
N TYR A 10 18.19 -5.10 4.44
CA TYR A 10 17.17 -4.82 3.43
C TYR A 10 16.24 -3.67 3.81
N CYS A 11 16.59 -2.86 4.83
CA CYS A 11 15.86 -1.62 5.11
C CYS A 11 15.98 -0.67 3.90
N PRO A 12 14.88 -0.31 3.23
CA PRO A 12 14.93 0.56 2.08
C PRO A 12 15.04 2.03 2.48
N GLU A 13 15.21 2.88 1.47
CA GLU A 13 15.12 4.32 1.59
C GLU A 13 13.64 4.72 1.65
N LEU A 14 13.23 5.44 2.70
CA LEU A 14 11.81 5.63 3.03
C LEU A 14 11.14 6.81 2.30
N ALA A 15 11.88 7.72 1.67
CA ALA A 15 11.30 8.92 1.09
C ALA A 15 10.26 8.60 -0.01
N SER A 16 10.58 7.66 -0.89
CA SER A 16 9.63 7.21 -1.93
C SER A 16 8.34 6.63 -1.34
N PHE A 17 8.43 5.88 -0.24
CA PHE A 17 7.28 5.33 0.47
C PHE A 17 6.46 6.43 1.16
N GLU A 18 7.13 7.41 1.78
CA GLU A 18 6.47 8.55 2.41
C GLU A 18 5.72 9.41 1.39
N GLU A 19 6.28 9.59 0.19
CA GLU A 19 5.63 10.31 -0.90
C GLU A 19 4.35 9.61 -1.35
N ILE A 20 4.38 8.29 -1.53
CA ILE A 20 3.19 7.52 -1.94
C ILE A 20 2.16 7.46 -0.81
N TYR A 21 2.60 7.26 0.43
CA TYR A 21 1.72 7.32 1.61
C TYR A 21 0.97 8.65 1.65
N ARG A 22 1.69 9.78 1.51
CA ARG A 22 1.07 11.11 1.48
C ARG A 22 0.13 11.24 0.28
N ASP A 23 0.49 10.76 -0.89
CA ASP A 23 -0.38 10.83 -2.06
C ASP A 23 -1.71 10.09 -1.84
N ILE A 24 -1.67 8.86 -1.31
CA ILE A 24 -2.87 8.06 -1.02
C ILE A 24 -3.70 8.71 0.09
N HIS A 25 -3.06 9.17 1.17
CA HIS A 25 -3.72 9.85 2.28
C HIS A 25 -4.55 11.05 1.81
N ARG A 26 -3.98 11.87 0.91
CA ARG A 26 -4.59 13.09 0.37
C ARG A 26 -5.69 12.84 -0.67
N ASN A 27 -5.77 11.61 -1.19
CA ASN A 27 -6.71 11.22 -2.24
C ASN A 27 -7.44 9.92 -1.85
N PRO A 28 -8.19 9.94 -0.73
CA PRO A 28 -8.78 8.74 -0.18
C PRO A 28 -9.96 8.25 -1.04
N GLU A 29 -10.04 6.94 -1.24
CA GLU A 29 -11.10 6.29 -2.02
C GLU A 29 -11.96 5.40 -1.13
N LEU A 30 -13.28 5.40 -1.37
CA LEU A 30 -14.21 4.57 -0.59
C LEU A 30 -14.08 3.09 -0.96
N SER A 31 -14.61 2.24 -0.08
CA SER A 31 -14.71 0.81 -0.31
C SER A 31 -15.32 0.49 -1.68
N LEU A 32 -14.67 -0.39 -2.44
CA LEU A 32 -15.01 -0.82 -3.81
C LEU A 32 -14.91 0.29 -4.87
N GLN A 33 -14.22 1.39 -4.58
CA GLN A 33 -13.97 2.50 -5.50
C GLN A 33 -12.48 2.89 -5.56
N GLU A 34 -11.59 2.01 -5.08
CA GLU A 34 -10.14 2.22 -4.89
C GLU A 34 -9.36 2.06 -6.21
N ILE A 35 -9.85 2.69 -7.28
CA ILE A 35 -9.30 2.53 -8.64
C ILE A 35 -7.87 3.07 -8.70
N ARG A 36 -7.66 4.27 -8.13
CA ARG A 36 -6.38 4.98 -8.19
C ARG A 36 -5.38 4.34 -7.25
N THR A 37 -5.80 4.04 -6.02
CA THR A 37 -4.98 3.38 -5.01
C THR A 37 -4.50 2.02 -5.49
N ALA A 38 -5.39 1.19 -6.06
CA ALA A 38 -5.00 -0.10 -6.63
C ALA A 38 -3.99 0.04 -7.79
N ALA A 39 -4.15 1.06 -8.65
CA ALA A 39 -3.22 1.30 -9.75
C ALA A 39 -1.83 1.71 -9.25
N ILE A 40 -1.76 2.59 -8.26
CA ILE A 40 -0.50 3.05 -7.63
C ILE A 40 0.26 1.86 -7.03
N VAL A 41 -0.43 0.98 -6.31
CA VAL A 41 0.19 -0.20 -5.67
C VAL A 41 0.81 -1.13 -6.69
N VAL A 42 0.10 -1.42 -7.78
CA VAL A 42 0.61 -2.25 -8.87
C VAL A 42 1.82 -1.61 -9.51
N GLU A 43 1.72 -0.33 -9.90
CA GLU A 43 2.81 0.38 -10.56
C GLU A 43 4.07 0.42 -9.69
N PHE A 44 3.89 0.71 -8.39
CA PHE A 44 4.98 0.74 -7.44
C PHE A 44 5.65 -0.64 -7.28
N LEU A 45 4.88 -1.70 -7.04
CA LEU A 45 5.42 -3.05 -6.84
C LEU A 45 6.07 -3.62 -8.11
N GLU A 46 5.48 -3.41 -9.28
CA GLU A 46 6.10 -3.78 -10.55
C GLU A 46 7.41 -3.01 -10.79
N SER A 47 7.52 -1.76 -10.31
CA SER A 47 8.75 -0.95 -10.42
C SER A 47 9.93 -1.47 -9.59
N LEU A 48 9.65 -2.15 -8.46
CA LEU A 48 10.69 -2.76 -7.62
C LEU A 48 11.31 -4.00 -8.27
N GLY A 49 10.60 -4.60 -9.22
CA GLY A 49 11.04 -5.79 -9.96
C GLY A 49 10.81 -7.10 -9.21
N GLY A 50 10.57 -8.17 -9.96
CA GLY A 50 10.34 -9.52 -9.41
C GLY A 50 8.89 -9.79 -8.97
N TYR A 51 8.05 -8.76 -8.90
CA TYR A 51 6.61 -8.90 -8.66
C TYR A 51 5.83 -9.14 -9.95
N ARG A 52 4.76 -9.92 -9.83
CA ARG A 52 3.77 -10.13 -10.88
C ARG A 52 2.36 -9.90 -10.34
N ALA A 53 1.70 -8.89 -10.88
CA ALA A 53 0.36 -8.48 -10.50
C ALA A 53 -0.74 -9.36 -11.10
N ILE A 54 -1.71 -9.75 -10.28
CA ILE A 54 -3.01 -10.26 -10.69
C ILE A 54 -4.05 -9.24 -10.23
N LYS A 55 -4.66 -8.54 -11.19
CA LYS A 55 -5.58 -7.41 -10.95
C LYS A 55 -7.04 -7.81 -11.12
N GLY A 56 -7.94 -6.98 -10.59
CA GLY A 56 -9.38 -7.11 -10.81
C GLY A 56 -10.04 -8.20 -9.97
N ILE A 57 -9.41 -8.60 -8.86
CA ILE A 57 -9.97 -9.58 -7.94
C ILE A 57 -10.98 -8.86 -7.06
N GLY A 58 -12.26 -9.22 -7.13
CA GLY A 58 -13.29 -8.53 -6.34
C GLY A 58 -13.38 -7.04 -6.66
N ILE A 59 -13.40 -6.69 -7.96
CA ILE A 59 -13.43 -5.33 -8.53
C ILE A 59 -12.04 -4.67 -8.58
N HIS A 60 -11.48 -4.25 -7.46
CA HIS A 60 -10.21 -3.50 -7.41
C HIS A 60 -9.08 -4.22 -6.66
N GLY A 61 -9.35 -5.38 -6.07
CA GLY A 61 -8.32 -6.15 -5.38
C GLY A 61 -7.19 -6.58 -6.29
N VAL A 62 -5.99 -6.58 -5.72
CA VAL A 62 -4.73 -6.94 -6.37
C VAL A 62 -4.07 -8.04 -5.55
N VAL A 63 -3.51 -9.03 -6.23
CA VAL A 63 -2.60 -10.03 -5.64
C VAL A 63 -1.26 -9.92 -6.35
N GLU A 64 -0.21 -9.65 -5.59
CA GLU A 64 1.16 -9.54 -6.06
C GLU A 64 1.94 -10.79 -5.67
N ILE A 65 2.68 -11.34 -6.62
CA ILE A 65 3.43 -12.58 -6.43
C ILE A 65 4.92 -12.29 -6.62
N LEU A 66 5.70 -12.48 -5.56
CA LEU A 66 7.16 -12.48 -5.58
C LEU A 66 7.67 -13.94 -5.52
N GLU A 67 8.26 -14.42 -6.60
CA GLU A 67 8.82 -15.78 -6.66
C GLU A 67 10.30 -15.77 -6.28
N ASN A 68 10.68 -16.64 -5.33
CA ASN A 68 12.07 -16.77 -4.87
C ASN A 68 12.47 -18.25 -4.69
N GLY A 69 12.41 -19.01 -5.78
CA GLY A 69 12.75 -20.43 -5.81
C GLY A 69 11.75 -21.33 -5.04
N SER A 70 12.14 -22.58 -4.84
CA SER A 70 11.29 -23.58 -4.18
C SER A 70 11.25 -23.36 -2.66
N GLY A 71 10.05 -23.40 -2.07
CA GLY A 71 9.89 -23.24 -0.63
C GLY A 71 8.44 -23.11 -0.20
N ALA A 72 8.25 -22.71 1.06
CA ALA A 72 6.93 -22.39 1.59
C ALA A 72 6.45 -21.02 1.07
N THR A 73 5.14 -20.89 0.86
CA THR A 73 4.50 -19.61 0.50
C THR A 73 3.92 -18.95 1.76
N VAL A 74 4.15 -17.64 1.91
CA VAL A 74 3.61 -16.84 3.01
C VAL A 74 2.69 -15.77 2.45
N PRO A 75 1.38 -15.78 2.78
CA PRO A 75 0.48 -14.72 2.36
C PRO A 75 0.58 -13.50 3.28
N LEU A 76 0.49 -12.33 2.67
CA LEU A 76 0.49 -11.02 3.30
C LEU A 76 -0.68 -10.21 2.71
N ARG A 77 -1.39 -9.43 3.54
CA ARG A 77 -2.62 -8.73 3.16
C ARG A 77 -2.70 -7.34 3.79
N ALA A 78 -2.92 -6.33 2.96
CA ALA A 78 -3.30 -4.98 3.33
C ALA A 78 -4.68 -4.60 2.76
N ASP A 79 -5.34 -3.65 3.42
CA ASP A 79 -6.54 -2.99 2.93
C ASP A 79 -6.19 -1.63 2.29
N MET A 80 -7.05 -1.16 1.40
CA MET A 80 -6.81 0.05 0.59
C MET A 80 -7.87 1.14 0.79
N ASP A 81 -9.00 0.85 1.43
CA ASP A 81 -10.15 1.75 1.44
C ASP A 81 -10.10 2.80 2.56
N ALA A 82 -10.79 3.91 2.32
CA ALA A 82 -11.02 4.97 3.27
C ALA A 82 -12.47 4.94 3.80
N LEU A 83 -12.75 5.81 4.77
CA LEU A 83 -14.07 5.92 5.39
C LEU A 83 -14.73 7.26 5.07
N ARG A 84 -16.07 7.30 5.08
CA ARG A 84 -16.85 8.55 5.00
C ARG A 84 -16.74 9.33 6.31
N HIS A 85 -15.62 10.01 6.48
CA HIS A 85 -15.37 10.87 7.63
C HIS A 85 -14.63 12.11 7.15
N LEU A 86 -14.98 13.27 7.72
CA LEU A 86 -14.24 14.49 7.49
C LEU A 86 -12.96 14.43 8.32
N GLU A 87 -11.83 14.71 7.70
CA GLU A 87 -10.55 14.79 8.39
C GLU A 87 -10.54 15.96 9.39
N ASN A 88 -10.10 15.71 10.62
CA ASN A 88 -9.99 16.70 11.69
C ASN A 88 -8.66 16.55 12.45
N THR A 89 -7.59 16.29 11.72
CA THR A 89 -6.23 16.08 12.25
C THR A 89 -5.45 17.39 12.42
N ASN A 90 -5.88 18.47 11.75
CA ASN A 90 -5.17 19.76 11.60
C ASN A 90 -3.83 19.64 10.84
N LEU A 91 -3.65 18.58 10.04
CA LEU A 91 -2.50 18.42 9.17
C LEU A 91 -2.74 19.09 7.80
N ASP A 92 -1.68 19.42 7.07
CA ASP A 92 -1.77 19.90 5.68
C ASP A 92 -1.73 18.70 4.72
N ASP A 93 -2.86 18.00 4.67
CA ASP A 93 -3.16 16.81 3.88
C ASP A 93 -3.93 17.15 2.58
N GLY A 94 -3.72 18.37 2.06
CA GLY A 94 -4.28 18.75 0.78
C GLY A 94 -5.73 19.19 0.87
N LYS A 95 -6.62 18.56 0.08
CA LYS A 95 -7.96 19.10 -0.15
C LYS A 95 -8.96 18.53 0.84
N GLU A 96 -9.73 19.42 1.48
CA GLU A 96 -10.86 19.03 2.33
C GLU A 96 -11.88 18.17 1.55
N THR A 97 -12.12 16.97 2.07
CA THR A 97 -13.02 15.95 1.51
C THR A 97 -13.78 15.26 2.65
N PRO A 98 -15.04 14.83 2.46
CA PRO A 98 -15.79 14.07 3.46
C PRO A 98 -15.36 12.57 3.53
N VAL A 99 -14.13 12.26 3.12
CA VAL A 99 -13.55 10.92 3.07
C VAL A 99 -12.13 11.00 3.62
N MET A 100 -11.70 10.07 4.48
CA MET A 100 -10.33 10.04 5.02
C MET A 100 -9.89 8.61 5.37
N HIS A 101 -8.59 8.37 5.42
CA HIS A 101 -8.00 7.13 5.93
C HIS A 101 -7.95 7.08 7.47
N ALA A 102 -9.11 7.17 8.13
CA ALA A 102 -9.21 7.14 9.59
C ALA A 102 -8.77 5.81 10.25
N CYS A 103 -8.57 4.75 9.46
CA CYS A 103 -8.09 3.44 9.91
C CYS A 103 -6.64 3.14 9.49
N GLY A 104 -5.95 4.05 8.80
CA GLY A 104 -4.55 3.87 8.40
C GLY A 104 -4.34 2.85 7.26
N HIS A 105 -5.34 2.67 6.38
CA HIS A 105 -5.24 1.72 5.25
C HIS A 105 -4.24 2.20 4.17
N ASP A 106 -4.08 3.49 4.02
CA ASP A 106 -2.98 4.14 3.27
C ASP A 106 -1.58 3.76 3.78
N ALA A 107 -1.36 3.76 5.09
CA ALA A 107 -0.10 3.30 5.66
C ALA A 107 0.06 1.78 5.52
N SER A 108 -1.04 1.04 5.70
CA SER A 108 -1.04 -0.42 5.56
C SER A 108 -0.65 -0.84 4.14
N VAL A 109 -1.26 -0.24 3.12
CA VAL A 109 -1.01 -0.64 1.73
C VAL A 109 0.44 -0.38 1.29
N ILE A 110 1.04 0.72 1.75
CA ILE A 110 2.43 1.05 1.42
C ILE A 110 3.42 0.19 2.19
N ASN A 111 3.24 -0.03 3.49
CA ASN A 111 4.16 -0.89 4.24
C ASN A 111 4.14 -2.36 3.77
N PHE A 112 3.03 -2.82 3.18
CA PHE A 112 2.95 -4.17 2.61
C PHE A 112 3.69 -4.32 1.28
N SER A 113 4.07 -3.22 0.63
CA SER A 113 4.81 -3.26 -0.63
C SER A 113 6.32 -3.55 -0.48
N GLU A 114 6.78 -3.86 0.73
CA GLU A 114 8.19 -4.14 1.06
C GLU A 114 8.50 -5.61 1.42
N ALA A 115 7.52 -6.51 1.38
CA ALA A 115 7.64 -7.81 2.05
C ALA A 115 8.15 -8.97 1.19
#